data_AF-W2XZM8-F1
#
_entry.id   AF-W2XZM8-F1
#
_cell.length_a   1.000
_cell.length_b   1.000
_cell.length_c   1.000
_cell.angle_alpha   90.00
_cell.angle_beta   90.00
_cell.angle_gamma   90.00
#
_symmetry.space_group_name_H-M   'P 1'
#
loop_
_entity.id
_entity.type
_entity.pdbx_description
1 polymer ?
#
loop_
_entity_poly.entity_id
_entity_poly.type
_entity_poly.pdbx_seq_one_letter_code
_entity_poly.pdbx_strand_id
1 'polypeptide(L)' 'MSISSADFTRLQTQLKELSVTDNGNNARPVLPLNGRTIASLQ' A
#
# COMPACT_ATOMS: atom_id res chain seq x y z
N MET A 1 -10.53 10.87 1.36
CA MET A 1 -9.15 11.27 1.04
C MET A 1 -8.85 10.84 -0.39
N SER A 2 -8.28 11.72 -1.19
CA SER A 2 -7.82 11.42 -2.55
C SER A 2 -6.39 11.94 -2.72
N ILE A 3 -5.60 11.22 -3.50
CA ILE A 3 -4.25 11.64 -3.92
C ILE A 3 -4.31 12.03 -5.40
N SER A 4 -3.54 13.04 -5.80
CA SER A 4 -3.43 13.40 -7.21
C SER A 4 -2.69 12.30 -7.99
N SER A 5 -2.99 12.12 -9.28
CA SER A 5 -2.25 11.19 -10.13
C SER A 5 -0.77 11.56 -10.23
N ALA A 6 -0.43 12.85 -10.14
CA ALA A 6 0.94 13.33 -10.15
C ALA A 6 1.72 12.87 -8.91
N ASP A 7 1.13 12.99 -7.73
CA ASP A 7 1.73 12.51 -6.48
C ASP A 7 1.86 11.00 -6.45
N PHE A 8 0.85 10.28 -6.95
CA PHE A 8 0.91 8.81 -7.07
C PHE A 8 2.06 8.39 -8.01
N THR A 9 2.19 9.05 -9.17
CA THR A 9 3.28 8.78 -10.12
C THR A 9 4.64 9.03 -9.50
N ARG A 10 4.80 10.18 -8.80
CA ARG A 10 6.04 10.51 -8.10
C ARG A 10 6.41 9.44 -7.07
N LEU A 11 5.45 9.00 -6.25
CA LEU A 11 5.66 7.93 -5.28
C LEU A 11 6.11 6.63 -5.97
N GLN A 12 5.43 6.22 -7.03
CA GLN A 12 5.76 4.97 -7.73
C GLN A 12 7.17 5.01 -8.35
N THR A 13 7.58 6.15 -8.92
CA THR A 13 8.94 6.33 -9.46
C THR A 13 9.99 6.16 -8.36
N GLN A 14 9.79 6.81 -7.21
CA GLN A 14 10.72 6.72 -6.08
C GLN A 14 10.81 5.29 -5.51
N LEU A 15 9.69 4.55 -5.46
CA LEU A 15 9.70 3.18 -4.96
C LEU A 15 10.48 2.25 -5.88
N LYS A 16 10.44 2.44 -7.20
CA LYS A 16 11.20 1.62 -8.18
C LYS A 16 12.72 1.72 -8.02
N GLU A 17 13.21 2.81 -7.43
CA GLU A 17 14.65 3.01 -7.16
C GLU A 17 15.14 2.17 -5.97
N LEU A 18 14.22 1.67 -5.12
CA LEU A 18 14.55 0.91 -3.93
C LEU A 18 14.64 -0.58 -4.25
N SER A 19 15.80 -1.17 -3.99
CA SER A 19 16.08 -2.61 -4.21
C SER A 19 15.22 -3.56 -3.38
N VAL A 20 14.60 -3.06 -2.31
CA VAL A 20 13.71 -3.82 -1.42
C VAL A 20 12.28 -3.96 -1.95
N THR A 21 11.93 -3.23 -3.00
CA THR A 21 10.59 -3.27 -3.58
C THR A 21 10.53 -4.19 -4.79
N ASP A 22 9.34 -4.74 -5.05
CA ASP A 22 9.08 -5.52 -6.26
C ASP A 22 8.68 -4.56 -7.39
N ASN A 23 9.66 -3.97 -8.09
CA ASN A 23 9.44 -2.99 -9.16
C ASN A 23 8.54 -1.81 -8.71
N GLY A 24 8.80 -1.31 -7.50
CA GLY A 24 8.01 -0.26 -6.86
C GLY A 24 6.74 -0.73 -6.17
N ASN A 25 6.38 -2.01 -6.24
CA ASN A 25 5.32 -2.58 -5.42
C ASN A 25 5.85 -2.84 -4.00
N ASN A 26 5.19 -2.27 -3.00
CA ASN A 26 5.58 -2.38 -1.59
C ASN A 26 4.42 -2.79 -0.66
N ALA A 27 3.22 -3.01 -1.22
CA ALA A 27 2.06 -3.41 -0.44
C ALA A 27 2.20 -4.85 0.03
N ARG A 28 2.17 -5.07 1.35
CA ARG A 28 2.10 -6.42 1.90
C ARG A 28 0.74 -7.04 1.56
N PRO A 29 0.68 -8.34 1.22
CA PRO A 29 -0.58 -9.04 1.01
C PRO A 29 -1.48 -9.01 2.24
N VAL A 30 -2.79 -9.09 2.01
CA VAL A 30 -3.77 -9.25 3.09
C VAL A 30 -3.50 -10.54 3.86
N LEU A 31 -3.65 -10.48 5.18
CA LEU A 31 -3.49 -11.64 6.07
C LEU A 31 -4.83 -12.13 6.62
N PRO A 32 -4.93 -13.42 6.97
CA PRO A 32 -6.13 -13.96 7.59
C PRO A 32 -6.40 -13.31 8.96
N LEU A 33 -7.68 -13.20 9.29
CA LEU A 33 -8.12 -12.65 10.57
C LEU A 33 -7.94 -13.63 11.74
N ASN A 34 -7.75 -14.93 11.48
CA ASN A 34 -7.54 -15.97 12.50
C ASN A 34 -8.61 -15.93 13.62
N GLY A 35 -9.88 -15.81 13.24
CA GLY A 35 -11.02 -15.77 14.17
C GLY A 35 -11.29 -14.40 14.81
N ARG A 36 -10.53 -13.35 14.47
CA ARG A 36 -10.79 -11.98 14.91
C ARG A 36 -11.98 -11.37 14.16
N THR A 37 -12.82 -10.62 14.88
CA THR A 37 -13.95 -9.86 14.33
C THR A 37 -13.54 -8.41 14.08
N ILE A 38 -13.84 -7.87 12.90
CA ILE A 38 -13.70 -6.44 12.61
C ILE A 38 -14.97 -5.73 13.09
N ALA A 39 -14.82 -4.80 14.04
CA ALA A 39 -15.91 -3.94 14.49
C ALA A 39 -15.72 -2.54 13.90
N SER A 40 -16.81 -1.95 13.40
CA SER A 40 -16.84 -0.52 13.09
C SER A 40 -17.33 0.23 14.32
N LEU A 41 -16.62 1.30 14.69
CA LEU A 41 -17.16 2.30 15.59
C LEU A 41 -18.01 3.24 14.72
N GLN A 42 -19.28 3.41 15.08
CA GLN A 42 -20.13 4.44 14.49
C GLN A 42 -19.82 5.80 15.11
#